data_AF-A0A831XJ34-F1
#
_entry.id   AF-A0A831XJ34-F1
#
_cell.length_a   1.000
_cell.length_b   1.000
_cell.length_c   1.000
_cell.angle_alpha   90.00
_cell.angle_beta   90.00
_cell.angle_gamma   90.00
#
_symmetry.space_group_name_H-M   'P 1'
#
loop_
_entity.id
_entity.type
_entity.pdbx_description
1 polymer ?
#
loop_
_entity_poly.entity_id
_entity_poly.type
_entity_poly.pdbx_seq_one_letter_code
_entity_poly.pdbx_strand_id
1 'polypeptide(L)'
;MLHYLAVHLMPQVGALNVLTYVTVRAGGATLTGFVFCLLAGPRLIGQLRALKVGQYIKKEHVADLHALHKGKAGTPTMGGTLIVLSTVLSLLLWGRLTNRLLWVMMGVLVMMGAVGFLDDYIKLRRKHNTGLSARAKMAGQLLTGLLLGVYLVLNPVTTGPAYVKHHEVTNWPRLVSVLREAGSSDETSSARQFWIRLEPGLQEELMAQQPGRLVHPAIEERLLENLREVLRDPGLYEAELWRGTSINGEVQSLLDRGVETLGPREVARLNRMLLEAAMPDCIVRSPRHLHTQVGAPGFKDLFIPLGPFYILFVVFIIAATSNAVNLTDGLDGLAAGASIISLLAYTGIAYVVSRADWSEYLYVIYVPEASELTVFGAAVLGTGLGFLWFNAHPAEVFMGDTGSLALGGAIGAMALLTKQELLLPLVAGLFVLEAMSVVIQVGSFRLTGRRVFRMAPLHHHFELLGWNETKVTIRFWIIAILFALMSLATLKLR
;
A
#
# COMPACT_ATOMS: atom_id res chain seq x y z
N MET A 1 6.84 13.15 13.99
CA MET A 1 7.21 13.91 15.20
C MET A 1 6.07 14.78 15.73
N LEU A 2 5.37 15.55 14.87
CA LEU A 2 4.29 16.45 15.31
C LEU A 2 3.11 15.73 15.95
N HIS A 3 2.79 14.52 15.49
CA HIS A 3 1.77 13.69 16.14
C HIS A 3 2.10 13.44 17.62
N TYR A 4 3.35 13.07 17.94
CA TYR A 4 3.77 12.78 19.32
C TYR A 4 3.81 14.04 20.19
N LEU A 5 4.27 15.15 19.60
CA LEU A 5 4.23 16.46 20.27
C LEU A 5 2.78 16.85 20.62
N ALA A 6 1.86 16.66 19.67
CA ALA A 6 0.45 16.94 19.88
C ALA A 6 -0.16 16.04 20.98
N VAL A 7 0.12 14.73 20.96
CA VAL A 7 -0.35 13.79 21.99
C VAL A 7 0.19 14.15 23.38
N HIS A 8 1.43 14.64 23.48
CA HIS A 8 2.01 15.04 24.75
C HIS A 8 1.44 16.35 25.30
N LEU A 9 1.14 17.32 24.41
CA LEU A 9 0.70 18.67 24.79
C LEU A 9 -0.83 18.86 24.75
N MET A 10 -1.59 17.93 24.16
CA MET A 10 -3.05 18.04 24.08
C MET A 10 -3.78 18.19 25.43
N PRO A 11 -3.29 17.63 26.57
CA PRO A 11 -3.95 17.87 27.86
C PRO A 11 -3.91 19.35 28.28
N GLN A 12 -2.96 20.12 27.75
CA GLN A 12 -2.75 21.53 28.08
C GLN A 12 -3.30 22.46 26.98
N VAL A 13 -3.28 22.02 25.71
CA VAL A 13 -3.73 22.81 24.56
C VAL A 13 -4.59 21.95 23.63
N GLY A 14 -5.91 21.99 23.83
CA GLY A 14 -6.87 21.18 23.05
C GLY A 14 -6.82 21.41 21.54
N ALA A 15 -6.40 22.60 21.08
CA ALA A 15 -6.23 22.92 19.67
C ALA A 15 -5.22 22.00 18.95
N LEU A 16 -4.24 21.44 19.67
CA LEU A 16 -3.25 20.53 19.09
C LEU A 16 -3.83 19.17 18.70
N ASN A 17 -5.05 18.84 19.15
CA ASN A 17 -5.74 17.62 18.71
C ASN A 17 -5.93 17.56 17.19
N VAL A 18 -5.99 18.72 16.51
CA VAL A 18 -6.08 18.78 15.04
C VAL A 18 -4.95 18.01 14.34
N LEU A 19 -3.77 17.93 14.98
CA LEU A 19 -2.59 17.25 14.44
C LEU A 19 -2.65 15.71 14.60
N THR A 20 -3.68 15.16 15.24
CA THR A 20 -3.85 13.70 15.39
C THR A 20 -4.63 13.09 14.22
N TYR A 21 -5.50 13.88 13.57
CA TYR A 21 -6.34 13.46 12.44
C TYR A 21 -5.50 13.13 11.20
N VAL A 22 -5.78 11.98 10.58
CA VAL A 22 -5.04 11.51 9.40
C VAL A 22 -5.15 12.49 8.22
N THR A 23 -6.30 13.12 8.03
CA THR A 23 -6.54 14.08 6.94
C THR A 23 -5.70 15.35 7.10
N VAL A 24 -5.62 15.88 8.32
CA VAL A 24 -4.78 17.04 8.64
C VAL A 24 -3.31 16.69 8.47
N ARG A 25 -2.88 15.53 8.97
CA ARG A 25 -1.49 15.08 8.82
C ARG A 25 -1.13 14.83 7.36
N ALA A 26 -2.05 14.28 6.56
CA ALA A 26 -1.88 14.12 5.13
C ALA A 26 -1.73 15.48 4.43
N GLY A 27 -2.63 16.44 4.71
CA GLY A 27 -2.53 17.80 4.17
C GLY A 27 -1.23 18.51 4.56
N GLY A 28 -0.83 18.38 5.83
CA GLY A 28 0.45 18.88 6.33
C GLY A 28 1.64 18.24 5.62
N ALA A 29 1.62 16.93 5.42
CA ALA A 29 2.67 16.19 4.72
C ALA A 29 2.78 16.58 3.24
N THR A 30 1.65 16.82 2.56
CA THR A 30 1.63 17.38 1.20
C THR A 30 2.31 18.75 1.18
N LEU A 31 1.89 19.66 2.06
CA LEU A 31 2.42 21.02 2.10
C LEU A 31 3.92 21.05 2.42
N THR A 32 4.36 20.35 3.46
CA THR A 32 5.77 20.32 3.82
C THR A 32 6.62 19.57 2.80
N GLY A 33 6.09 18.52 2.18
CA GLY A 33 6.75 17.83 1.07
C GLY A 33 6.99 18.77 -0.12
N PHE A 34 5.97 19.52 -0.52
CA PHE A 34 6.06 20.53 -1.57
C PHE A 34 7.10 21.62 -1.22
N VAL A 35 7.00 22.21 -0.02
CA VAL A 35 7.90 23.27 0.44
C VAL A 35 9.34 22.79 0.56
N PHE A 36 9.59 21.60 1.11
CA PHE A 36 10.95 21.03 1.18
C PHE A 36 11.54 20.85 -0.21
N CYS A 37 10.75 20.35 -1.16
CA CYS A 37 11.19 20.20 -2.54
C CYS A 37 11.53 21.56 -3.18
N LEU A 38 10.67 22.57 -3.00
CA LEU A 38 10.85 23.92 -3.56
C LEU A 38 12.08 24.64 -2.97
N LEU A 39 12.33 24.51 -1.66
CA LEU A 39 13.45 25.16 -0.98
C LEU A 39 14.79 24.45 -1.26
N ALA A 40 14.79 23.12 -1.34
CA ALA A 40 15.99 22.33 -1.63
C ALA A 40 16.32 22.31 -3.13
N GLY A 41 15.32 22.46 -4.00
CA GLY A 41 15.42 22.36 -5.45
C GLY A 41 16.54 23.22 -6.05
N PRO A 42 16.52 24.56 -5.90
CA PRO A 42 17.53 25.43 -6.51
C PRO A 42 18.97 25.08 -6.10
N ARG A 43 19.18 24.73 -4.83
CA ARG A 43 20.50 24.33 -4.32
C ARG A 43 20.96 23.01 -4.92
N LEU A 44 20.09 21.99 -4.94
CA LEU A 44 20.45 20.69 -5.52
C LEU A 44 20.66 20.80 -7.02
N ILE A 45 19.80 21.51 -7.76
CA ILE A 45 19.94 21.70 -9.20
C ILE A 45 21.26 22.41 -9.51
N GLY A 46 21.64 23.43 -8.73
CA GLY A 46 22.95 24.08 -8.84
C GLY A 46 24.12 23.13 -8.62
N GLN A 47 24.05 22.29 -7.57
CA GLN A 47 25.06 21.26 -7.30
C GLN A 47 25.16 20.22 -8.42
N LEU A 48 24.02 19.71 -8.89
CA LEU A 48 23.97 18.73 -9.98
C LEU A 48 24.46 19.34 -11.29
N ARG A 49 24.16 20.62 -11.56
CA ARG A 49 24.66 21.34 -12.72
C ARG A 49 26.18 21.48 -12.64
N ALA A 50 26.74 21.84 -11.49
CA ALA A 50 28.20 21.89 -11.28
C ALA A 50 28.87 20.52 -11.51
N LEU A 51 28.21 19.43 -11.12
CA LEU A 51 28.67 18.06 -11.39
C LEU A 51 28.53 17.64 -12.87
N LYS A 52 27.61 18.28 -13.63
CA LYS A 52 27.26 17.94 -15.02
C LYS A 52 27.97 18.74 -16.11
N VAL A 53 28.76 19.78 -15.80
CA VAL A 53 29.42 20.70 -16.78
C VAL A 53 30.55 20.02 -17.62
N GLY A 54 30.49 18.70 -17.85
CA GLY A 54 31.49 17.99 -18.64
C GLY A 54 30.98 16.79 -19.46
N GLN A 55 29.69 16.66 -19.74
CA GLN A 55 29.20 15.55 -20.58
C GLN A 55 29.41 15.81 -22.07
N TYR A 56 30.35 15.06 -22.66
CA TYR A 56 30.53 14.91 -24.10
C TYR A 56 29.43 13.98 -24.63
N ILE A 57 28.44 14.53 -25.37
CA ILE A 57 27.41 13.70 -25.99
C ILE A 57 28.03 12.99 -27.20
N LYS A 58 28.32 11.69 -27.07
CA LYS A 58 28.70 10.85 -28.22
C LYS A 58 27.54 10.78 -29.22
N LYS A 59 27.83 11.09 -30.48
CA LYS A 59 26.98 10.79 -31.65
C LYS A 59 26.94 9.27 -31.82
N GLU A 60 25.97 8.53 -31.26
CA GLU A 60 25.69 7.15 -31.74
C GLU A 60 24.48 6.47 -31.08
N HIS A 61 23.44 6.20 -31.88
CA HIS A 61 22.92 4.87 -32.29
C HIS A 61 21.52 4.98 -32.92
N VAL A 62 20.81 6.10 -32.70
CA VAL A 62 19.55 6.44 -33.37
C VAL A 62 19.60 7.92 -33.72
N ALA A 63 19.85 8.25 -34.99
CA ALA A 63 19.92 9.64 -35.46
C ALA A 63 18.64 10.42 -35.13
N ASP A 64 17.50 9.74 -35.18
CA ASP A 64 16.16 10.32 -34.96
C ASP A 64 15.94 10.74 -33.50
N LEU A 65 16.32 9.91 -32.51
CA LEU A 65 16.18 10.25 -31.09
C LEU A 65 17.14 11.38 -30.69
N HIS A 66 18.37 11.36 -31.21
CA HIS A 66 19.35 12.41 -30.94
C HIS A 66 18.92 13.76 -31.52
N ALA A 67 18.25 13.77 -32.67
CA ALA A 67 17.68 14.98 -33.25
C ALA A 67 16.53 15.54 -32.40
N LEU A 68 15.64 14.68 -31.88
CA LEU A 68 14.54 15.05 -30.99
C LEU A 68 15.03 15.65 -29.67
N HIS A 69 16.07 15.10 -29.06
CA HIS A 69 16.55 15.53 -27.73
C HIS A 69 17.69 16.56 -27.76
N LYS A 70 18.02 17.13 -28.92
CA LYS A 70 19.16 18.07 -29.07
C LYS A 70 19.00 19.34 -28.23
N GLY A 71 17.77 19.78 -27.95
CA GLY A 71 17.47 20.93 -27.08
C GLY A 71 17.59 20.65 -25.58
N LYS A 72 17.74 19.38 -25.17
CA LYS A 72 17.83 18.94 -23.76
C LYS A 72 19.27 18.85 -23.24
N ALA A 73 20.24 19.31 -24.03
CA ALA A 73 21.65 19.29 -23.68
C ALA A 73 21.93 20.29 -22.53
N GLY A 74 22.36 19.77 -21.38
CA GLY A 74 22.78 20.59 -20.21
C GLY A 74 21.90 20.44 -18.96
N THR A 75 20.72 19.84 -19.08
CA THR A 75 19.82 19.62 -17.92
C THR A 75 20.39 18.53 -16.99
N PRO A 76 20.60 18.80 -15.67
CA PRO A 76 21.04 17.80 -14.70
C PRO A 76 20.08 16.61 -14.55
N THR A 77 20.60 15.46 -14.13
CA THR A 77 19.84 14.23 -13.79
C THR A 77 20.04 13.96 -12.31
N MET A 78 19.37 12.94 -11.74
CA MET A 78 19.30 12.64 -10.30
C MET A 78 18.35 13.54 -9.50
N GLY A 79 17.45 14.24 -10.18
CA GLY A 79 16.43 15.06 -9.54
C GLY A 79 15.50 14.27 -8.61
N GLY A 80 15.35 12.95 -8.85
CA GLY A 80 14.64 12.05 -7.97
C GLY A 80 15.14 12.01 -6.52
N THR A 81 16.39 12.43 -6.28
CA THR A 81 16.93 12.63 -4.93
C THR A 81 16.08 13.63 -4.13
N LEU A 82 15.56 14.69 -4.77
CA LEU A 82 14.63 15.64 -4.14
C LEU A 82 13.36 14.95 -3.67
N ILE A 83 12.80 14.08 -4.51
CA ILE A 83 11.56 13.36 -4.21
C ILE A 83 11.76 12.47 -2.99
N VAL A 84 12.80 11.64 -3.00
CA VAL A 84 13.07 10.69 -1.92
C VAL A 84 13.36 11.42 -0.60
N LEU A 85 14.32 12.36 -0.59
CA LEU A 85 14.70 13.06 0.63
C LEU A 85 13.57 13.92 1.20
N SER A 86 12.90 14.70 0.35
CA SER A 86 11.80 15.57 0.81
C SER A 86 10.62 14.75 1.33
N THR A 87 10.36 13.57 0.74
CA THR A 87 9.27 12.68 1.19
C THR A 87 9.60 12.10 2.55
N VAL A 88 10.82 11.58 2.74
CA VAL A 88 11.27 11.05 4.03
C VAL A 88 11.22 12.13 5.12
N LEU A 89 11.75 13.33 4.85
CA LEU A 89 11.72 14.43 5.82
C LEU A 89 10.28 14.83 6.19
N SER A 90 9.39 14.90 5.20
CA SER A 90 7.97 15.20 5.44
C SER A 90 7.30 14.11 6.31
N LEU A 91 7.63 12.84 6.07
CA LEU A 91 7.07 11.71 6.83
C LEU A 91 7.63 11.61 8.24
N LEU A 92 8.90 11.93 8.46
CA LEU A 92 9.47 12.04 9.80
C LEU A 92 8.74 13.11 10.63
N LEU A 93 8.28 14.19 9.96
CA LEU A 93 7.53 15.25 10.60
C LEU A 93 6.08 14.83 10.91
N TRP A 94 5.35 14.30 9.94
CA TRP A 94 3.89 14.09 10.01
C TRP A 94 3.41 12.64 10.25
N GLY A 95 4.23 11.65 9.92
CA GLY A 95 3.89 10.24 10.07
C GLY A 95 3.91 9.76 11.52
N ARG A 96 3.12 8.73 11.82
CA ARG A 96 3.22 7.95 13.07
C ARG A 96 4.33 6.93 12.93
N LEU A 97 5.51 7.27 13.45
CA LEU A 97 6.70 6.43 13.44
C LEU A 97 6.57 5.10 14.24
N THR A 98 5.47 4.85 14.94
CA THR A 98 5.15 3.55 15.53
C THR A 98 4.50 2.59 14.53
N ASN A 99 4.00 3.09 13.40
CA ASN A 99 3.34 2.29 12.38
C ASN A 99 4.37 1.54 11.53
N ARG A 100 4.23 0.21 11.43
CA ARG A 100 5.18 -0.63 10.71
C ARG A 100 5.12 -0.45 9.19
N LEU A 101 3.92 -0.26 8.63
CA LEU A 101 3.74 -0.11 7.18
C LEU A 101 4.37 1.18 6.67
N LEU A 102 4.35 2.25 7.47
CA LEU A 102 5.05 3.50 7.14
C LEU A 102 6.56 3.26 6.98
N TRP A 103 7.20 2.52 7.89
CA TRP A 103 8.62 2.17 7.80
C TRP A 103 8.94 1.27 6.62
N VAL A 104 8.13 0.25 6.38
CA VAL A 104 8.27 -0.64 5.21
C VAL A 104 8.18 0.19 3.93
N MET A 105 7.22 1.10 3.84
CA MET A 105 7.01 1.96 2.69
C MET A 105 8.19 2.92 2.44
N MET A 106 8.68 3.59 3.49
CA MET A 106 9.88 4.42 3.41
C MET A 106 11.12 3.59 3.05
N GLY A 107 11.22 2.37 3.58
CA GLY A 107 12.30 1.43 3.29
C GLY A 107 12.34 1.09 1.79
N VAL A 108 11.21 0.71 1.19
CA VAL A 108 11.13 0.45 -0.26
C VAL A 108 11.48 1.70 -1.07
N LEU A 109 10.93 2.86 -0.73
CA LEU A 109 11.21 4.13 -1.42
C LEU A 109 12.71 4.45 -1.41
N VAL A 110 13.37 4.34 -0.25
CA VAL A 110 14.79 4.62 -0.07
C VAL A 110 15.66 3.58 -0.76
N MET A 111 15.35 2.29 -0.63
CA MET A 111 16.13 1.21 -1.25
C MET A 111 16.09 1.31 -2.78
N MET A 112 14.92 1.51 -3.36
CA MET A 112 14.77 1.65 -4.80
C MET A 112 15.38 2.96 -5.30
N GLY A 113 15.22 4.04 -4.54
CA GLY A 113 15.91 5.31 -4.80
C GLY A 113 17.42 5.17 -4.75
N ALA A 114 17.97 4.40 -3.81
CA ALA A 114 19.41 4.15 -3.70
C ALA A 114 19.94 3.36 -4.89
N VAL A 115 19.22 2.34 -5.37
CA VAL A 115 19.59 1.60 -6.60
C VAL A 115 19.68 2.55 -7.79
N GLY A 116 18.70 3.43 -7.95
CA GLY A 116 18.68 4.42 -9.02
C GLY A 116 19.76 5.50 -8.87
N PHE A 117 19.98 5.97 -7.66
CA PHE A 117 21.03 6.95 -7.32
C PHE A 117 22.42 6.40 -7.66
N LEU A 118 22.70 5.15 -7.29
CA LEU A 118 23.96 4.49 -7.61
C LEU A 118 24.16 4.40 -9.13
N ASP A 119 23.09 4.11 -9.88
CA ASP A 119 23.15 4.03 -11.35
C ASP A 119 23.46 5.39 -11.97
N ASP A 120 22.69 6.41 -11.62
CA ASP A 120 22.90 7.75 -12.11
C ASP A 120 24.26 8.31 -11.69
N TYR A 121 24.69 8.07 -10.46
CA TYR A 121 26.00 8.53 -9.95
C TYR A 121 27.15 7.87 -10.71
N ILE A 122 27.06 6.57 -11.00
CA ILE A 122 28.07 5.86 -11.80
C ILE A 122 28.11 6.40 -13.23
N LYS A 123 26.95 6.66 -13.87
CA LYS A 123 26.85 7.29 -15.20
C LYS A 123 27.56 8.65 -15.21
N LEU A 124 27.35 9.47 -14.17
CA LEU A 124 28.01 10.77 -14.03
C LEU A 124 29.52 10.64 -13.83
N ARG A 125 29.96 9.82 -12.86
CA ARG A 125 31.38 9.67 -12.50
C ARG A 125 32.22 9.11 -13.64
N ARG A 126 31.68 8.15 -14.40
CA ARG A 126 32.39 7.49 -15.52
C ARG A 126 32.39 8.32 -16.80
N LYS A 127 31.62 9.41 -16.88
CA LYS A 127 31.43 10.21 -18.12
C LYS A 127 31.02 9.36 -19.34
N HIS A 128 30.35 8.24 -19.08
CA HIS A 128 29.84 7.31 -20.09
C HIS A 128 28.37 7.03 -19.82
N ASN A 129 27.60 6.77 -20.88
CA ASN A 129 26.16 6.46 -20.77
C ASN A 129 25.89 5.09 -20.12
N THR A 130 26.94 4.30 -19.83
CA THR A 130 26.84 3.01 -19.17
C THR A 130 26.86 3.17 -17.65
N GLY A 131 25.69 2.99 -17.02
CA GLY A 131 25.54 2.96 -15.56
C GLY A 131 25.94 1.63 -14.92
N LEU A 132 25.17 1.21 -13.91
CA LEU A 132 25.22 -0.17 -13.42
C LEU A 132 24.94 -1.13 -14.57
N SER A 133 25.50 -2.34 -14.47
CA SER A 133 25.09 -3.41 -15.37
C SER A 133 23.60 -3.70 -15.16
N ALA A 134 22.88 -4.07 -16.23
CA ALA A 134 21.47 -4.44 -16.13
C ALA A 134 21.23 -5.51 -15.05
N ARG A 135 22.18 -6.45 -14.88
CA ARG A 135 22.14 -7.48 -13.84
C ARG A 135 22.24 -6.89 -12.43
N ALA A 136 23.12 -5.93 -12.19
CA ALA A 136 23.29 -5.32 -10.88
C ALA A 136 22.11 -4.41 -10.51
N LYS A 137 21.59 -3.63 -11.47
CA LYS A 137 20.36 -2.85 -11.29
C LYS A 137 19.18 -3.77 -10.96
N MET A 138 19.01 -4.86 -11.71
CA MET A 138 17.99 -5.88 -11.43
C MET A 138 18.19 -6.55 -10.07
N ALA A 139 19.43 -6.89 -9.68
CA ALA A 139 19.71 -7.52 -8.38
C ALA A 139 19.24 -6.65 -7.20
N GLY A 140 19.41 -5.32 -7.27
CA GLY A 140 18.90 -4.40 -6.25
C GLY A 140 17.37 -4.38 -6.16
N GLN A 141 16.68 -4.45 -7.30
CA GLN A 141 15.21 -4.53 -7.35
C GLN A 141 14.71 -5.88 -6.80
N LEU A 142 15.35 -6.98 -7.21
CA LEU A 142 15.03 -8.33 -6.73
C LEU A 142 15.27 -8.47 -5.23
N LEU A 143 16.36 -7.91 -4.71
CA LEU A 143 16.66 -7.90 -3.28
C LEU A 143 15.60 -7.11 -2.50
N THR A 144 15.20 -5.93 -2.99
CA THR A 144 14.16 -5.13 -2.35
C THR A 144 12.82 -5.87 -2.33
N GLY A 145 12.43 -6.47 -3.46
CA GLY A 145 11.24 -7.31 -3.54
C GLY A 145 11.31 -8.55 -2.65
N LEU A 146 12.47 -9.20 -2.54
CA LEU A 146 12.67 -10.37 -1.69
C LEU A 146 12.51 -10.02 -0.21
N LEU A 147 13.16 -8.94 0.23
CA LEU A 147 13.07 -8.47 1.61
C LEU A 147 11.63 -8.07 1.96
N LEU A 148 10.94 -7.35 1.07
CA LEU A 148 9.53 -7.02 1.24
C LEU A 148 8.66 -8.28 1.28
N GLY A 149 8.84 -9.22 0.35
CA GLY A 149 8.06 -10.45 0.27
C GLY A 149 8.21 -11.33 1.52
N VAL A 150 9.44 -11.53 1.97
CA VAL A 150 9.73 -12.24 3.24
C VAL A 150 9.09 -11.51 4.41
N TYR A 151 9.22 -10.18 4.48
CA TYR A 151 8.61 -9.39 5.53
C TYR A 151 7.08 -9.58 5.57
N LEU A 152 6.40 -9.50 4.43
CA LEU A 152 4.93 -9.62 4.34
C LEU A 152 4.41 -11.02 4.66
N VAL A 153 5.18 -12.07 4.35
CA VAL A 153 4.85 -13.44 4.75
C VAL A 153 4.99 -13.61 6.26
N LEU A 154 6.05 -13.08 6.87
CA LEU A 154 6.30 -13.21 8.31
C LEU A 154 5.46 -12.24 9.16
N ASN A 155 5.03 -11.11 8.58
CA ASN A 155 4.28 -10.05 9.26
C ASN A 155 3.02 -9.70 8.46
N PRO A 156 1.94 -10.51 8.58
CA PRO A 156 0.69 -10.27 7.89
C PRO A 156 0.17 -8.84 8.07
N VAL A 157 -0.13 -8.14 6.98
CA VAL A 157 -0.70 -6.78 7.01
C VAL A 157 -2.22 -6.79 7.24
N THR A 158 -2.88 -7.89 6.86
CA THR A 158 -4.29 -8.11 7.11
C THR A 158 -4.48 -8.59 8.53
N THR A 159 -5.46 -8.04 9.24
CA THR A 159 -5.90 -8.65 10.49
C THR A 159 -6.63 -9.95 10.18
N GLY A 160 -5.99 -11.09 10.45
CA GLY A 160 -6.76 -12.21 10.98
C GLY A 160 -7.24 -11.76 12.35
N PRO A 161 -8.53 -11.62 12.62
CA PRO A 161 -8.99 -11.16 13.93
C PRO A 161 -8.69 -12.29 14.91
N ALA A 162 -7.73 -12.05 15.80
CA ALA A 162 -7.57 -12.80 17.04
C ALA A 162 -8.44 -12.18 18.16
N TYR A 163 -9.12 -11.06 17.86
CA TYR A 163 -9.98 -10.32 18.77
C TYR A 163 -11.14 -9.68 18.00
N VAL A 164 -12.24 -9.39 18.69
CA VAL A 164 -13.41 -8.71 18.12
C VAL A 164 -13.24 -7.20 18.23
N LYS A 165 -13.55 -6.47 17.17
CA LYS A 165 -13.66 -5.01 17.20
C LYS A 165 -15.11 -4.56 17.22
N HIS A 166 -15.35 -3.33 17.68
CA HIS A 166 -16.70 -2.78 17.81
C HIS A 166 -17.53 -2.87 16.52
N HIS A 167 -16.94 -2.51 15.38
CA HIS A 167 -17.59 -2.60 14.06
C HIS A 167 -17.75 -4.03 13.54
N GLU A 168 -17.07 -5.03 14.11
CA GLU A 168 -17.25 -6.43 13.73
C GLU A 168 -18.48 -7.05 14.39
N VAL A 169 -19.10 -6.36 15.35
CA VAL A 169 -20.37 -6.75 15.95
C VAL A 169 -21.51 -6.12 15.14
N THR A 170 -22.16 -6.95 14.32
CA THR A 170 -23.23 -6.52 13.39
C THR A 170 -24.56 -6.28 14.11
N ASN A 171 -24.76 -6.88 15.28
CA ASN A 171 -26.02 -6.78 16.02
C ASN A 171 -25.80 -6.84 17.54
N TRP A 172 -25.57 -5.68 18.15
CA TRP A 172 -25.36 -5.53 19.60
C TRP A 172 -26.50 -6.05 20.47
N PRO A 173 -27.78 -5.69 20.22
CA PRO A 173 -28.89 -6.23 21.01
C PRO A 173 -28.99 -7.76 20.96
N ARG A 174 -28.71 -8.36 19.80
CA ARG A 174 -28.71 -9.83 19.64
C ARG A 174 -27.52 -10.47 20.33
N LEU A 175 -26.33 -9.90 20.22
CA LEU A 175 -25.13 -10.40 20.92
C LEU A 175 -25.38 -10.48 22.43
N VAL A 176 -25.93 -9.40 23.01
CA VAL A 176 -26.28 -9.35 24.43
C VAL A 176 -27.39 -10.35 24.78
N SER A 177 -28.42 -10.50 23.94
CA SER A 177 -29.49 -11.47 24.21
C SER A 177 -28.96 -12.91 24.26
N VAL A 178 -28.11 -13.30 23.29
CA VAL A 178 -27.51 -14.64 23.22
C VAL A 178 -26.63 -14.92 24.44
N LEU A 179 -25.82 -13.95 24.86
CA LEU A 179 -25.00 -14.09 26.08
C LEU A 179 -25.83 -14.23 27.35
N ARG A 180 -26.91 -13.45 27.49
CA ARG A 180 -27.82 -13.54 28.64
C ARG A 180 -28.58 -14.86 28.68
N GLU A 181 -29.12 -15.28 27.53
CA GLU A 181 -29.79 -16.58 27.39
C GLU A 181 -28.86 -17.71 27.87
N ALA A 182 -27.59 -17.68 27.44
CA ALA A 182 -26.56 -18.64 27.85
C ALA A 182 -26.21 -18.58 29.35
N GLY A 183 -26.36 -17.43 30.00
CA GLY A 183 -26.16 -17.29 31.44
C GLY A 183 -27.37 -17.69 32.30
N SER A 184 -28.57 -17.70 31.71
CA SER A 184 -29.84 -17.96 32.40
C SER A 184 -30.33 -19.41 32.28
N SER A 185 -29.88 -20.16 31.28
CA SER A 185 -30.29 -21.54 31.07
C SER A 185 -29.37 -22.54 31.76
N ASP A 186 -29.89 -23.70 32.17
CA ASP A 186 -29.08 -24.87 32.54
C ASP A 186 -28.61 -25.67 31.31
N GLU A 187 -28.98 -25.22 30.11
CA GLU A 187 -28.60 -25.88 28.85
C GLU A 187 -27.13 -25.65 28.49
N THR A 188 -26.55 -26.68 27.88
CA THR A 188 -25.20 -26.73 27.34
C THR A 188 -25.15 -26.08 25.95
N SER A 189 -25.09 -24.74 25.89
CA SER A 189 -24.89 -24.00 24.63
C SER A 189 -23.42 -23.61 24.41
N SER A 190 -22.98 -23.49 23.15
CA SER A 190 -21.62 -23.05 22.81
C SER A 190 -21.31 -21.63 23.28
N ALA A 191 -22.32 -20.75 23.33
CA ALA A 191 -22.21 -19.39 23.87
C ALA A 191 -21.89 -19.36 25.38
N ARG A 192 -22.25 -20.41 26.13
CA ARG A 192 -22.01 -20.49 27.58
C ARG A 192 -20.53 -20.40 27.96
N GLN A 193 -19.64 -20.93 27.13
CA GLN A 193 -18.19 -20.91 27.39
C GLN A 193 -17.61 -19.50 27.40
N PHE A 194 -18.22 -18.59 26.63
CA PHE A 194 -17.88 -17.18 26.63
C PHE A 194 -18.47 -16.50 27.86
N TRP A 195 -19.74 -16.78 28.17
CA TRP A 195 -20.44 -16.20 29.32
C TRP A 195 -19.70 -16.42 30.64
N ILE A 196 -19.34 -17.67 30.95
CA ILE A 196 -18.72 -18.03 32.25
C ILE A 196 -17.34 -17.41 32.47
N ARG A 197 -16.69 -16.91 31.41
CA ARG A 197 -15.38 -16.25 31.45
C ARG A 197 -15.47 -14.72 31.43
N LEU A 198 -16.68 -14.16 31.34
CA LEU A 198 -16.88 -12.71 31.52
C LEU A 198 -16.71 -12.34 33.00
N GLU A 199 -16.24 -11.12 33.24
CA GLU A 199 -16.16 -10.54 34.58
C GLU A 199 -17.55 -10.53 35.26
N PRO A 200 -17.66 -10.91 36.55
CA PRO A 200 -18.95 -10.98 37.24
C PRO A 200 -19.75 -9.67 37.21
N GLY A 201 -19.09 -8.52 37.38
CA GLY A 201 -19.77 -7.22 37.31
C GLY A 201 -20.38 -6.93 35.94
N LEU A 202 -19.72 -7.38 34.87
CA LEU A 202 -20.27 -7.27 33.52
C LEU A 202 -21.45 -8.24 33.31
N GLN A 203 -21.39 -9.45 33.86
CA GLN A 203 -22.51 -10.40 33.80
C GLN A 203 -23.78 -9.80 34.44
N GLU A 204 -23.65 -9.16 35.61
CA GLU A 204 -24.77 -8.47 36.27
C GLU A 204 -25.32 -7.31 35.42
N GLU A 205 -24.45 -6.48 34.85
CA GLU A 205 -24.83 -5.38 33.96
C GLU A 205 -25.57 -5.88 32.71
N LEU A 206 -25.09 -6.97 32.10
CA LEU A 206 -25.74 -7.59 30.94
C LEU A 206 -27.10 -8.19 31.34
N MET A 207 -27.22 -8.85 32.49
CA MET A 207 -28.49 -9.40 32.98
C MET A 207 -29.56 -8.32 33.21
N ALA A 208 -29.14 -7.13 33.67
CA ALA A 208 -30.01 -5.99 33.90
C ALA A 208 -30.54 -5.33 32.61
N GLN A 209 -29.95 -5.62 31.44
CA GLN A 209 -30.39 -5.03 30.16
C GLN A 209 -31.75 -5.56 29.71
N GLN A 210 -32.56 -4.69 29.09
CA GLN A 210 -33.82 -5.12 28.47
C GLN A 210 -33.54 -5.79 27.11
N PRO A 211 -34.14 -6.98 26.83
CA PRO A 211 -33.96 -7.65 25.54
C PRO A 211 -34.36 -6.74 24.36
N GLY A 212 -33.56 -6.74 23.29
CA GLY A 212 -33.89 -6.05 22.04
C GLY A 212 -33.74 -4.52 22.05
N ARG A 213 -33.28 -3.91 23.14
CA ARG A 213 -32.93 -2.48 23.18
C ARG A 213 -31.49 -2.21 22.76
N LEU A 214 -31.24 -0.97 22.33
CA LEU A 214 -29.89 -0.46 22.08
C LEU A 214 -29.03 -0.61 23.35
N VAL A 215 -27.83 -1.13 23.17
CA VAL A 215 -26.86 -1.34 24.25
C VAL A 215 -26.11 -0.03 24.49
N HIS A 216 -25.83 0.29 25.75
CA HIS A 216 -25.10 1.51 26.07
C HIS A 216 -23.62 1.36 25.63
N PRO A 217 -23.01 2.36 24.96
CA PRO A 217 -21.65 2.25 24.42
C PRO A 217 -20.57 1.83 25.43
N ALA A 218 -20.70 2.26 26.70
CA ALA A 218 -19.78 1.85 27.77
C ALA A 218 -19.82 0.33 28.05
N ILE A 219 -21.00 -0.30 27.93
CA ILE A 219 -21.16 -1.75 28.10
C ILE A 219 -20.62 -2.48 26.88
N GLU A 220 -20.82 -1.93 25.68
CA GLU A 220 -20.26 -2.48 24.44
C GLU A 220 -18.72 -2.52 24.51
N GLU A 221 -18.09 -1.42 24.94
CA GLU A 221 -16.63 -1.33 25.07
C GLU A 221 -16.09 -2.32 26.11
N ARG A 222 -16.71 -2.37 27.29
CA ARG A 222 -16.32 -3.29 28.37
C ARG A 222 -16.52 -4.76 28.00
N LEU A 223 -17.56 -5.07 27.23
CA LEU A 223 -17.79 -6.42 26.70
C LEU A 223 -16.71 -6.82 25.68
N LEU A 224 -16.28 -5.92 24.80
CA LEU A 224 -15.18 -6.21 23.86
C LEU A 224 -13.85 -6.41 24.56
N GLU A 225 -13.57 -5.66 25.61
CA GLU A 225 -12.38 -5.84 26.45
C GLU A 225 -12.38 -7.21 27.12
N ASN A 226 -13.50 -7.61 27.72
CA ASN A 226 -13.65 -8.93 28.31
C ASN A 226 -13.49 -10.04 27.26
N LEU A 227 -14.21 -9.95 26.13
CA LEU A 227 -14.11 -10.93 25.04
C LEU A 227 -12.67 -11.05 24.52
N ARG A 228 -11.89 -9.96 24.49
CA ARG A 228 -10.48 -10.02 24.07
C ARG A 228 -9.64 -10.88 25.01
N GLU A 229 -9.88 -10.83 26.31
CA GLU A 229 -9.19 -11.70 27.27
C GLU A 229 -9.70 -13.14 27.20
N VAL A 230 -11.02 -13.34 27.07
CA VAL A 230 -11.63 -14.67 26.85
C VAL A 230 -11.01 -15.36 25.63
N LEU A 231 -10.81 -14.61 24.54
CA LEU A 231 -10.25 -15.15 23.31
C LEU A 231 -8.80 -15.62 23.46
N ARG A 232 -8.06 -15.21 24.51
CA ARG A 232 -6.69 -15.68 24.76
C ARG A 232 -6.62 -16.94 25.62
N ASP A 233 -7.74 -17.38 26.18
CA ASP A 233 -7.79 -18.51 27.08
C ASP A 233 -7.60 -19.85 26.32
N PRO A 234 -6.52 -20.62 26.57
CA PRO A 234 -6.35 -21.93 25.95
C PRO A 234 -7.39 -22.96 26.41
N GLY A 235 -8.08 -22.73 27.53
CA GLY A 235 -9.12 -23.60 28.05
C GLY A 235 -10.52 -23.35 27.49
N LEU A 236 -10.68 -22.47 26.49
CA LEU A 236 -12.00 -22.02 26.02
C LEU A 236 -12.84 -23.11 25.33
N TYR A 237 -12.26 -24.20 24.83
CA TYR A 237 -12.98 -25.20 24.03
C TYR A 237 -13.28 -26.48 24.82
N GLU A 238 -14.56 -26.71 25.08
CA GLU A 238 -15.09 -27.95 25.68
C GLU A 238 -16.03 -28.66 24.69
N ALA A 239 -15.61 -29.81 24.17
CA ALA A 239 -16.28 -30.52 23.06
C ALA A 239 -17.77 -30.84 23.29
N GLU A 240 -18.19 -31.07 24.54
CA GLU A 240 -19.56 -31.43 24.88
C GLU A 240 -20.56 -30.31 24.56
N LEU A 241 -20.13 -29.05 24.70
CA LEU A 241 -20.95 -27.86 24.48
C LEU A 241 -21.10 -27.49 22.99
N TRP A 242 -20.43 -28.22 22.07
CA TRP A 242 -20.43 -27.97 20.63
C TRP A 242 -21.21 -29.00 19.80
N ARG A 243 -21.86 -30.00 20.42
CA ARG A 243 -22.52 -31.13 19.72
C ARG A 243 -23.66 -30.74 18.76
N GLY A 244 -24.08 -29.48 18.72
CA GLY A 244 -25.10 -28.95 17.79
C GLY A 244 -24.68 -27.72 16.99
N THR A 245 -23.43 -27.28 17.08
CA THR A 245 -22.94 -26.06 16.39
C THR A 245 -21.99 -26.44 15.25
N SER A 246 -22.25 -25.94 14.04
CA SER A 246 -21.35 -26.20 12.91
C SER A 246 -20.05 -25.42 13.07
N ILE A 247 -18.94 -26.14 13.20
CA ILE A 247 -17.59 -25.58 13.23
C ILE A 247 -16.93 -25.73 11.87
N ASN A 248 -16.13 -24.72 11.49
CA ASN A 248 -15.46 -24.71 10.18
C ASN A 248 -14.23 -25.64 10.18
N GLY A 249 -13.74 -26.06 9.00
CA GLY A 249 -12.63 -27.03 8.91
C GLY A 249 -11.24 -26.60 9.46
N GLU A 250 -11.03 -25.32 9.77
CA GLU A 250 -9.78 -24.77 10.35
C GLU A 250 -9.86 -24.84 11.86
N VAL A 251 -11.05 -24.57 12.44
CA VAL A 251 -11.34 -24.91 13.83
C VAL A 251 -11.04 -26.39 14.04
N GLN A 252 -11.58 -27.28 13.20
CA GLN A 252 -11.31 -28.72 13.31
C GLN A 252 -9.80 -29.03 13.20
N SER A 253 -9.12 -28.49 12.19
CA SER A 253 -7.67 -28.72 12.01
C SER A 253 -6.81 -28.20 13.16
N LEU A 254 -7.18 -27.09 13.81
CA LEU A 254 -6.47 -26.55 14.97
C LEU A 254 -6.75 -27.38 16.23
N LEU A 255 -7.98 -27.89 16.39
CA LEU A 255 -8.33 -28.79 17.48
C LEU A 255 -7.63 -30.15 17.35
N ASP A 256 -7.54 -30.71 16.13
CA ASP A 256 -6.89 -31.99 15.86
C ASP A 256 -5.37 -31.95 16.15
N ARG A 257 -4.73 -30.78 16.04
CA ARG A 257 -3.34 -30.55 16.45
C ARG A 257 -3.15 -30.59 17.97
N GLY A 258 -4.23 -30.39 18.73
CA GLY A 258 -4.22 -30.23 20.18
C GLY A 258 -3.90 -28.79 20.60
N VAL A 259 -4.79 -28.19 21.39
CA VAL A 259 -4.70 -26.78 21.83
C VAL A 259 -3.39 -26.48 22.58
N GLU A 260 -2.86 -27.48 23.30
CA GLU A 260 -1.60 -27.39 24.05
C GLU A 260 -0.37 -27.17 23.17
N THR A 261 -0.47 -27.53 21.87
CA THR A 261 0.61 -27.35 20.89
C THR A 261 0.55 -26.01 20.15
N LEU A 262 -0.54 -25.25 20.34
CA LEU A 262 -0.80 -24.01 19.60
C LEU A 262 -0.06 -22.83 20.23
N GLY A 263 0.53 -21.97 19.39
CA GLY A 263 1.09 -20.71 19.86
C GLY A 263 0.00 -19.72 20.32
N PRO A 264 0.33 -18.68 21.12
CA PRO A 264 -0.66 -17.74 21.67
C PRO A 264 -1.57 -17.07 20.63
N ARG A 265 -1.05 -16.85 19.41
CA ARG A 265 -1.82 -16.28 18.29
C ARG A 265 -2.77 -17.30 17.65
N GLU A 266 -2.38 -18.57 17.61
CA GLU A 266 -3.19 -19.65 17.07
C GLU A 266 -4.36 -19.98 18.01
N VAL A 267 -4.12 -19.95 19.33
CA VAL A 267 -5.18 -20.03 20.36
C VAL A 267 -6.21 -18.92 20.15
N ALA A 268 -5.76 -17.68 20.03
CA ALA A 268 -6.68 -16.56 19.84
C ALA A 268 -7.43 -16.59 18.50
N ARG A 269 -6.81 -17.16 17.45
CA ARG A 269 -7.46 -17.41 16.15
C ARG A 269 -8.54 -18.49 16.28
N LEU A 270 -8.22 -19.63 16.89
CA LEU A 270 -9.16 -20.71 17.17
C LEU A 270 -10.38 -20.16 17.91
N ASN A 271 -10.13 -19.46 19.01
CA ASN A 271 -11.16 -18.91 19.87
C ASN A 271 -12.02 -17.86 19.16
N ARG A 272 -11.44 -17.04 18.26
CA ARG A 272 -12.22 -16.08 17.45
C ARG A 272 -13.23 -16.81 16.56
N MET A 273 -12.79 -17.88 15.91
CA MET A 273 -13.67 -18.66 15.02
C MET A 273 -14.72 -19.44 15.80
N LEU A 274 -14.40 -19.90 17.01
CA LEU A 274 -15.39 -20.45 17.93
C LEU A 274 -16.43 -19.37 18.27
N LEU A 275 -16.02 -18.16 18.62
CA LEU A 275 -16.96 -17.07 18.93
C LEU A 275 -17.91 -16.78 17.76
N GLU A 276 -17.41 -16.77 16.52
CA GLU A 276 -18.22 -16.60 15.31
C GLU A 276 -19.21 -17.75 15.08
N ALA A 277 -18.82 -18.97 15.43
CA ALA A 277 -19.67 -20.15 15.31
C ALA A 277 -20.73 -20.22 16.42
N ALA A 278 -20.40 -19.79 17.64
CA ALA A 278 -21.33 -19.76 18.77
C ALA A 278 -22.40 -18.67 18.64
N MET A 279 -22.07 -17.56 17.97
CA MET A 279 -22.94 -16.38 17.86
C MET A 279 -23.09 -15.98 16.39
N PRO A 280 -23.69 -16.86 15.55
CA PRO A 280 -23.93 -16.53 14.15
C PRO A 280 -24.80 -15.27 14.05
N ASP A 281 -24.59 -14.48 13.01
CA ASP A 281 -25.30 -13.22 12.71
C ASP A 281 -25.06 -12.05 13.68
N CYS A 282 -24.31 -12.27 14.77
CA CYS A 282 -23.92 -11.23 15.72
C CYS A 282 -22.54 -10.65 15.40
N ILE A 283 -21.66 -11.46 14.82
CA ILE A 283 -20.25 -11.12 14.62
C ILE A 283 -19.83 -11.50 13.19
N VAL A 284 -19.15 -10.58 12.51
CA VAL A 284 -18.59 -10.80 11.17
C VAL A 284 -17.60 -11.98 11.20
N ARG A 285 -17.72 -12.87 10.21
CA ARG A 285 -16.80 -14.00 10.02
C ARG A 285 -15.40 -13.51 9.66
N SER A 286 -14.39 -14.12 10.28
CA SER A 286 -13.01 -13.78 10.02
C SER A 286 -12.39 -14.63 8.91
N PRO A 287 -12.03 -14.05 7.75
CA PRO A 287 -11.50 -14.82 6.64
C PRO A 287 -10.13 -15.44 6.97
N ARG A 288 -9.93 -16.69 6.53
CA ARG A 288 -8.68 -17.43 6.73
C ARG A 288 -7.55 -16.82 5.91
N HIS A 289 -6.40 -16.59 6.54
CA HIS A 289 -5.09 -16.49 5.86
C HIS A 289 -5.04 -15.67 4.55
N LEU A 290 -5.63 -14.48 4.51
CA LEU A 290 -5.58 -13.61 3.32
C LEU A 290 -4.18 -13.05 3.00
N HIS A 291 -3.22 -13.17 3.92
CA HIS A 291 -1.90 -12.54 3.79
C HIS A 291 -1.16 -12.92 2.49
N THR A 292 -1.10 -14.21 2.14
CA THR A 292 -0.50 -14.74 0.90
C THR A 292 -1.52 -15.02 -0.20
N GLN A 293 -2.78 -14.66 0.02
CA GLN A 293 -3.82 -14.81 -0.98
C GLN A 293 -3.99 -13.51 -1.76
N VAL A 294 -4.29 -13.65 -3.04
CA VAL A 294 -4.52 -12.52 -3.94
C VAL A 294 -5.98 -12.56 -4.36
N GLY A 295 -6.75 -11.53 -4.02
CA GLY A 295 -8.15 -11.44 -4.44
C GLY A 295 -8.24 -11.22 -5.95
N ALA A 296 -9.12 -11.94 -6.64
CA ALA A 296 -9.40 -11.71 -8.05
C ALA A 296 -10.22 -10.41 -8.24
N PRO A 297 -9.91 -9.54 -9.20
CA PRO A 297 -10.77 -8.41 -9.53
C PRO A 297 -12.13 -8.89 -10.06
N GLY A 298 -13.22 -8.25 -9.64
CA GLY A 298 -14.58 -8.56 -10.11
C GLY A 298 -15.25 -9.78 -9.47
N PHE A 299 -14.62 -10.42 -8.49
CA PHE A 299 -15.19 -11.55 -7.75
C PHE A 299 -15.01 -11.32 -6.24
N LYS A 300 -16.12 -11.37 -5.48
CA LYS A 300 -16.14 -11.13 -4.02
C LYS A 300 -15.32 -12.14 -3.22
N ASP A 301 -15.48 -13.41 -3.57
CA ASP A 301 -14.99 -14.53 -2.75
C ASP A 301 -13.92 -15.38 -3.44
N LEU A 302 -13.41 -14.92 -4.59
CA LEU A 302 -12.36 -15.63 -5.31
C LEU A 302 -10.98 -15.13 -4.88
N PHE A 303 -10.33 -15.93 -4.03
CA PHE A 303 -8.96 -15.70 -3.59
C PHE A 303 -8.04 -16.78 -4.15
N ILE A 304 -6.91 -16.34 -4.72
CA ILE A 304 -5.88 -17.22 -5.28
C ILE A 304 -4.81 -17.43 -4.21
N PRO A 305 -4.67 -18.63 -3.63
CA PRO A 305 -3.65 -18.90 -2.62
C PRO A 305 -2.28 -19.11 -3.26
N LEU A 306 -1.37 -18.16 -3.09
CA LEU A 306 0.00 -18.29 -3.60
C LEU A 306 0.94 -18.97 -2.60
N GLY A 307 0.63 -18.95 -1.30
CA GLY A 307 1.49 -19.52 -0.27
C GLY A 307 2.93 -18.97 -0.36
N PRO A 308 3.97 -19.82 -0.35
CA PRO A 308 5.36 -19.39 -0.51
C PRO A 308 5.65 -18.65 -1.83
N PHE A 309 4.91 -18.94 -2.90
CA PHE A 309 5.07 -18.24 -4.19
C PHE A 309 4.67 -16.76 -4.13
N TYR A 310 4.01 -16.32 -3.05
CA TYR A 310 3.73 -14.91 -2.80
C TYR A 310 5.01 -14.06 -2.76
N ILE A 311 6.14 -14.61 -2.29
CA ILE A 311 7.43 -13.90 -2.29
C ILE A 311 7.87 -13.60 -3.73
N LEU A 312 7.79 -14.58 -4.63
CA LEU A 312 8.13 -14.38 -6.04
C LEU A 312 7.18 -13.40 -6.73
N PHE A 313 5.90 -13.41 -6.34
CA PHE A 313 4.92 -12.46 -6.82
C PHE A 313 5.23 -11.01 -6.38
N VAL A 314 5.63 -10.81 -5.12
CA VAL A 314 6.08 -9.51 -4.59
C VAL A 314 7.33 -9.03 -5.33
N VAL A 315 8.31 -9.91 -5.51
CA VAL A 315 9.54 -9.63 -6.29
C VAL A 315 9.20 -9.18 -7.69
N PHE A 316 8.30 -9.91 -8.36
CA PHE A 316 7.82 -9.58 -9.70
C PHE A 316 7.16 -8.20 -9.74
N ILE A 317 6.23 -7.90 -8.82
CA ILE A 317 5.53 -6.60 -8.78
C ILE A 317 6.52 -5.45 -8.61
N ILE A 318 7.45 -5.53 -7.66
CA ILE A 318 8.42 -4.46 -7.39
C ILE A 318 9.33 -4.26 -8.60
N ALA A 319 9.87 -5.32 -9.19
CA ALA A 319 10.73 -5.20 -10.37
C ALA A 319 9.94 -4.68 -11.59
N ALA A 320 8.74 -5.20 -11.86
CA ALA A 320 7.94 -4.82 -13.01
C ALA A 320 7.54 -3.35 -12.97
N THR A 321 6.99 -2.88 -11.84
CA THR A 321 6.56 -1.48 -11.68
C THR A 321 7.74 -0.51 -11.75
N SER A 322 8.86 -0.83 -11.11
CA SER A 322 10.05 0.01 -11.12
C SER A 322 10.64 0.17 -12.52
N ASN A 323 10.71 -0.91 -13.29
CA ASN A 323 11.16 -0.82 -14.68
C ASN A 323 10.13 -0.15 -15.59
N ALA A 324 8.83 -0.35 -15.36
CA ALA A 324 7.80 0.32 -16.14
C ALA A 324 7.85 1.85 -15.98
N VAL A 325 7.98 2.36 -14.76
CA VAL A 325 8.16 3.81 -14.52
C VAL A 325 9.48 4.31 -15.12
N ASN A 326 10.57 3.55 -14.99
CA ASN A 326 11.86 3.90 -15.59
C ASN A 326 11.81 3.97 -17.13
N LEU A 327 11.04 3.10 -17.78
CA LEU A 327 10.82 3.17 -19.23
C LEU A 327 10.00 4.40 -19.64
N THR A 328 9.08 4.87 -18.79
CA THR A 328 8.24 6.04 -19.06
C THR A 328 8.94 7.39 -18.80
N ASP A 329 10.08 7.41 -18.10
CA ASP A 329 10.88 8.61 -17.80
C ASP A 329 11.71 9.08 -19.01
N GLY A 330 11.03 9.32 -20.14
CA GLY A 330 11.64 9.77 -21.40
C GLY A 330 11.28 11.21 -21.79
N LEU A 331 10.21 11.77 -21.22
CA LEU A 331 9.70 13.13 -21.49
C LEU A 331 9.54 13.94 -20.20
N ASP A 332 9.67 15.25 -20.35
CA ASP A 332 9.56 16.26 -19.30
C ASP A 332 8.18 16.16 -18.62
N GLY A 333 8.17 15.93 -17.30
CA GLY A 333 6.97 15.79 -16.49
C GLY A 333 6.19 14.48 -16.67
N LEU A 334 6.50 13.63 -17.66
CA LEU A 334 5.67 12.48 -17.99
C LEU A 334 5.62 11.44 -16.86
N ALA A 335 6.76 10.87 -16.50
CA ALA A 335 6.82 9.84 -15.46
C ALA A 335 6.41 10.39 -14.08
N ALA A 336 6.89 11.59 -13.71
CA ALA A 336 6.53 12.23 -12.45
C ALA A 336 5.02 12.43 -12.30
N GLY A 337 4.38 13.06 -13.27
CA GLY A 337 2.94 13.32 -13.22
C GLY A 337 2.12 12.04 -13.23
N ALA A 338 2.46 11.08 -14.10
CA ALA A 338 1.79 9.79 -14.13
C ALA A 338 1.92 9.01 -12.80
N SER A 339 3.11 9.04 -12.18
CA SER A 339 3.33 8.38 -10.89
C SER A 339 2.53 9.03 -9.77
N ILE A 340 2.43 10.36 -9.74
CA ILE A 340 1.60 11.08 -8.77
C ILE A 340 0.13 10.67 -8.91
N ILE A 341 -0.38 10.58 -10.14
CA ILE A 341 -1.77 10.18 -10.40
C ILE A 341 -2.03 8.74 -9.90
N SER A 342 -1.16 7.78 -10.22
CA SER A 342 -1.29 6.40 -9.73
C SER A 342 -1.17 6.29 -8.21
N LEU A 343 -0.22 7.01 -7.60
CA LEU A 343 -0.07 7.04 -6.15
C LEU A 343 -1.23 7.72 -5.45
N LEU A 344 -1.85 8.74 -6.05
CA LEU A 344 -3.04 9.39 -5.50
C LEU A 344 -4.24 8.43 -5.49
N ALA A 345 -4.42 7.63 -6.54
CA ALA A 345 -5.43 6.57 -6.54
C ALA A 345 -5.19 5.56 -5.41
N TYR A 346 -3.94 5.09 -5.25
CA TYR A 346 -3.56 4.22 -4.15
C TYR A 346 -3.65 4.89 -2.77
N THR A 347 -3.49 6.20 -2.67
CA THR A 347 -3.70 6.98 -1.45
C THR A 347 -5.17 6.96 -1.04
N GLY A 348 -6.08 7.14 -2.01
CA GLY A 348 -7.52 6.98 -1.78
C GLY A 348 -7.88 5.55 -1.35
N ILE A 349 -7.31 4.55 -2.01
CA ILE A 349 -7.46 3.13 -1.61
C ILE A 349 -6.94 2.89 -0.21
N ALA A 350 -5.74 3.37 0.14
CA ALA A 350 -5.15 3.24 1.47
C ALA A 350 -6.07 3.81 2.56
N TYR A 351 -6.66 4.98 2.30
CA TYR A 351 -7.64 5.58 3.20
C TYR A 351 -8.88 4.69 3.37
N VAL A 352 -9.44 4.21 2.26
CA VAL A 352 -10.61 3.30 2.24
C VAL A 352 -10.34 2.00 3.00
N VAL A 353 -9.26 1.28 2.67
CA VAL A 353 -8.95 -0.02 3.30
C VAL A 353 -8.53 0.10 4.76
N SER A 354 -8.11 1.29 5.21
CA SER A 354 -7.77 1.55 6.61
C SER A 354 -8.97 1.85 7.51
N ARG A 355 -10.14 2.04 6.90
CA ARG A 355 -11.40 2.38 7.57
C ARG A 355 -12.34 1.19 7.53
N ALA A 356 -12.76 0.74 8.71
CA ALA A 356 -13.59 -0.46 8.84
C ALA A 356 -14.93 -0.31 8.11
N ASP A 357 -15.62 0.81 8.33
CA ASP A 357 -16.90 1.16 7.72
C ASP A 357 -16.84 1.15 6.18
N TRP A 358 -15.80 1.74 5.61
CA TRP A 358 -15.61 1.77 4.16
C TRP A 358 -15.17 0.43 3.59
N SER A 359 -14.30 -0.29 4.29
CA SER A 359 -13.82 -1.59 3.86
C SER A 359 -14.94 -2.63 3.81
N GLU A 360 -15.86 -2.56 4.77
CA GLU A 360 -17.07 -3.39 4.82
C GLU A 360 -18.04 -3.01 3.70
N TYR A 361 -18.36 -1.72 3.55
CA TYR A 361 -19.29 -1.25 2.51
C TYR A 361 -18.86 -1.61 1.10
N LEU A 362 -17.55 -1.55 0.81
CA LEU A 362 -16.98 -1.87 -0.51
C LEU A 362 -16.52 -3.33 -0.65
N TYR A 363 -16.70 -4.17 0.37
CA TYR A 363 -16.23 -5.56 0.37
C TYR A 363 -14.73 -5.69 0.02
N VAL A 364 -13.91 -4.77 0.52
CA VAL A 364 -12.46 -4.78 0.34
C VAL A 364 -11.74 -5.24 1.60
N ILE A 365 -10.55 -5.81 1.43
CA ILE A 365 -9.73 -6.30 2.54
C ILE A 365 -9.40 -5.13 3.48
N TYR A 366 -9.74 -5.29 4.75
CA TYR A 366 -9.42 -4.32 5.81
C TYR A 366 -7.94 -4.41 6.23
N VAL A 367 -7.24 -3.27 6.17
CA VAL A 367 -5.83 -3.10 6.54
C VAL A 367 -5.69 -1.89 7.46
N PRO A 368 -5.84 -2.04 8.79
CA PRO A 368 -5.91 -0.91 9.74
C PRO A 368 -4.70 0.02 9.67
N GLU A 369 -3.51 -0.57 9.54
CA GLU A 369 -2.24 0.18 9.52
C GLU A 369 -2.02 0.95 8.21
N ALA A 370 -2.84 0.72 7.18
CA ALA A 370 -2.76 1.44 5.91
C ALA A 370 -3.13 2.93 6.03
N SER A 371 -3.68 3.37 7.16
CA SER A 371 -3.98 4.78 7.41
C SER A 371 -2.74 5.68 7.31
N GLU A 372 -1.56 5.17 7.68
CA GLU A 372 -0.30 5.92 7.52
C GLU A 372 0.24 5.88 6.08
N LEU A 373 -0.21 4.94 5.25
CA LEU A 373 0.08 4.94 3.81
C LEU A 373 -0.66 6.09 3.10
N THR A 374 -1.78 6.56 3.65
CA THR A 374 -2.44 7.79 3.19
C THR A 374 -1.55 9.02 3.41
N VAL A 375 -0.87 9.09 4.57
CA VAL A 375 0.08 10.18 4.86
C VAL A 375 1.31 10.08 3.98
N PHE A 376 1.81 8.86 3.75
CA PHE A 376 2.87 8.60 2.75
C PHE A 376 2.48 9.12 1.36
N GLY A 377 1.33 8.71 0.86
CA GLY A 377 0.87 9.08 -0.47
C GLY A 377 0.67 10.59 -0.63
N ALA A 378 0.16 11.25 0.42
CA ALA A 378 0.05 12.70 0.49
C ALA A 378 1.43 13.40 0.49
N ALA A 379 2.41 12.88 1.23
CA ALA A 379 3.77 13.39 1.17
C ALA A 379 4.36 13.28 -0.25
N VAL A 380 4.16 12.15 -0.93
CA VAL A 380 4.63 11.96 -2.31
C VAL A 380 3.87 12.86 -3.30
N LEU A 381 2.58 13.10 -3.10
CA LEU A 381 1.83 14.11 -3.87
C LEU A 381 2.51 15.48 -3.74
N GLY A 382 2.80 15.91 -2.52
CA GLY A 382 3.46 17.19 -2.25
C GLY A 382 4.83 17.31 -2.91
N THR A 383 5.69 16.32 -2.70
CA THR A 383 7.04 16.31 -3.26
C THR A 383 7.05 16.12 -4.77
N GLY A 384 6.10 15.35 -5.31
CA GLY A 384 5.91 15.17 -6.74
C GLY A 384 5.48 16.47 -7.42
N LEU A 385 4.52 17.20 -6.84
CA LEU A 385 4.15 18.54 -7.34
C LEU A 385 5.31 19.53 -7.25
N GLY A 386 6.09 19.48 -6.15
CA GLY A 386 7.28 20.31 -6.00
C GLY A 386 8.39 19.95 -7.00
N PHE A 387 8.52 18.67 -7.35
CA PHE A 387 9.47 18.23 -8.37
C PHE A 387 9.01 18.63 -9.78
N LEU A 388 7.72 18.47 -10.08
CA LEU A 388 7.12 18.93 -11.34
C LEU A 388 7.30 20.43 -11.57
N TRP A 389 7.38 21.24 -10.51
CA TRP A 389 7.72 22.66 -10.62
C TRP A 389 9.01 22.90 -11.41
N PHE A 390 10.02 22.03 -11.25
CA PHE A 390 11.31 22.12 -11.95
C PHE A 390 11.43 21.16 -13.15
N ASN A 391 10.58 20.15 -13.23
CA ASN A 391 10.66 19.10 -14.26
C ASN A 391 9.63 19.25 -15.39
N ALA A 392 8.58 20.05 -15.20
CA ALA A 392 7.64 20.37 -16.26
C ALA A 392 8.36 21.04 -17.44
N HIS A 393 7.89 20.78 -18.65
CA HIS A 393 8.53 21.27 -19.86
C HIS A 393 8.58 22.82 -19.92
N PRO A 394 9.74 23.43 -20.20
CA PRO A 394 11.05 22.80 -20.40
C PRO A 394 11.76 22.47 -19.07
N ALA A 395 12.26 21.25 -18.91
CA ALA A 395 12.80 20.77 -17.64
C ALA A 395 14.15 21.42 -17.24
N GLU A 396 14.23 21.86 -15.97
CA GLU A 396 15.45 22.31 -15.31
C GLU A 396 16.24 21.16 -14.66
N VAL A 397 15.59 20.03 -14.41
CA VAL A 397 16.19 18.80 -13.87
C VAL A 397 15.42 17.57 -14.33
N PHE A 398 16.14 16.49 -14.65
CA PHE A 398 15.57 15.17 -14.94
C PHE A 398 15.51 14.30 -13.69
N MET A 399 14.46 13.48 -13.63
CA MET A 399 14.20 12.58 -12.51
C MET A 399 15.33 11.56 -12.37
N GLY A 400 15.71 10.92 -13.48
CA GLY A 400 16.76 9.91 -13.52
C GLY A 400 16.30 8.57 -12.96
N ASP A 401 17.21 7.60 -12.95
CA ASP A 401 16.94 6.27 -12.40
C ASP A 401 16.61 6.35 -10.91
N THR A 402 17.18 7.34 -10.20
CA THR A 402 16.91 7.63 -8.78
C THR A 402 15.42 7.78 -8.49
N GLY A 403 14.73 8.66 -9.21
CA GLY A 403 13.32 8.94 -8.93
C GLY A 403 12.39 7.93 -9.57
N SER A 404 12.70 7.49 -10.78
CA SER A 404 11.82 6.58 -11.52
C SER A 404 11.75 5.20 -10.86
N LEU A 405 12.87 4.65 -10.37
CA LEU A 405 12.85 3.41 -9.59
C LEU A 405 12.17 3.61 -8.23
N ALA A 406 12.43 4.72 -7.53
CA ALA A 406 11.80 5.00 -6.24
C ALA A 406 10.27 5.07 -6.35
N LEU A 407 9.75 5.82 -7.32
CA LEU A 407 8.31 5.98 -7.54
C LEU A 407 7.66 4.70 -8.05
N GLY A 408 8.30 3.95 -8.95
CA GLY A 408 7.78 2.66 -9.39
C GLY A 408 7.74 1.63 -8.26
N GLY A 409 8.80 1.56 -7.45
CA GLY A 409 8.83 0.75 -6.23
C GLY A 409 7.75 1.16 -5.23
N ALA A 410 7.49 2.47 -5.09
CA ALA A 410 6.41 2.97 -4.25
C ALA A 410 5.02 2.57 -4.79
N ILE A 411 4.77 2.67 -6.09
CA ILE A 411 3.49 2.22 -6.68
C ILE A 411 3.28 0.72 -6.42
N GLY A 412 4.31 -0.10 -6.66
CA GLY A 412 4.27 -1.54 -6.39
C GLY A 412 4.04 -1.86 -4.91
N ALA A 413 4.75 -1.17 -4.01
CA ALA A 413 4.59 -1.36 -2.58
C ALA A 413 3.21 -0.91 -2.07
N MET A 414 2.65 0.19 -2.56
CA MET A 414 1.28 0.59 -2.23
C MET A 414 0.29 -0.52 -2.58
N ALA A 415 0.38 -1.08 -3.79
CA ALA A 415 -0.49 -2.18 -4.23
C ALA A 415 -0.45 -3.40 -3.29
N LEU A 416 0.76 -3.78 -2.86
CA LEU A 416 1.01 -4.91 -1.96
C LEU A 416 0.51 -4.63 -0.54
N LEU A 417 0.87 -3.46 0.02
CA LEU A 417 0.54 -3.09 1.40
C LEU A 417 -0.94 -2.81 1.61
N THR A 418 -1.66 -2.33 0.57
CA THR A 418 -3.12 -2.16 0.62
C THR A 418 -3.88 -3.42 0.21
N LYS A 419 -3.20 -4.53 -0.13
CA LYS A 419 -3.81 -5.77 -0.63
C LYS A 419 -4.73 -5.55 -1.85
N GLN A 420 -4.30 -4.66 -2.74
CA GLN A 420 -4.94 -4.37 -4.03
C GLN A 420 -3.95 -4.60 -5.17
N GLU A 421 -3.35 -5.80 -5.18
CA GLU A 421 -2.28 -6.18 -6.11
C GLU A 421 -2.78 -6.30 -7.55
N LEU A 422 -3.92 -6.95 -7.77
CA LEU A 422 -4.47 -7.14 -9.13
C LEU A 422 -5.22 -5.92 -9.67
N LEU A 423 -5.37 -4.87 -8.87
CA LEU A 423 -5.85 -3.57 -9.34
C LEU A 423 -4.70 -2.75 -9.97
N LEU A 424 -3.45 -3.12 -9.70
CA LEU A 424 -2.24 -2.44 -10.17
C LEU A 424 -2.19 -2.23 -11.69
N PRO A 425 -2.55 -3.21 -12.55
CA PRO A 425 -2.53 -3.00 -13.99
C PRO A 425 -3.50 -1.91 -14.45
N LEU A 426 -4.53 -1.62 -13.65
CA LEU A 426 -5.50 -0.57 -13.90
C LEU A 426 -4.99 0.76 -13.34
N VAL A 427 -4.56 0.80 -12.07
CA VAL A 427 -4.05 2.03 -11.42
C VAL A 427 -2.81 2.58 -12.11
N ALA A 428 -1.91 1.69 -12.53
CA ALA A 428 -0.67 2.00 -13.24
C ALA A 428 -0.80 1.75 -14.76
N GLY A 429 -2.02 1.82 -15.31
CA GLY A 429 -2.32 1.42 -16.69
C GLY A 429 -1.44 2.09 -17.74
N LEU A 430 -1.11 3.38 -17.59
CA LEU A 430 -0.17 4.05 -18.49
C LEU A 430 1.21 3.38 -18.49
N PHE A 431 1.77 3.08 -17.32
CA PHE A 431 3.07 2.42 -17.19
C PHE A 431 3.03 1.00 -17.77
N VAL A 432 1.91 0.29 -17.61
CA VAL A 432 1.70 -1.01 -18.23
C VAL A 432 1.70 -0.89 -19.76
N LEU A 433 0.99 0.08 -20.34
CA LEU A 433 0.98 0.30 -21.79
C LEU A 433 2.37 0.61 -22.33
N GLU A 434 3.13 1.46 -21.63
CA GLU A 434 4.50 1.81 -21.98
C GLU A 434 5.42 0.57 -21.94
N ALA A 435 5.39 -0.19 -20.85
CA ALA A 435 6.19 -1.41 -20.72
C ALA A 435 5.79 -2.47 -21.76
N MET A 436 4.49 -2.66 -22.00
CA MET A 436 3.99 -3.60 -23.01
C MET A 436 4.39 -3.21 -24.42
N SER A 437 4.44 -1.92 -24.74
CA SER A 437 4.93 -1.48 -26.05
C SER A 437 6.38 -1.89 -26.30
N VAL A 438 7.23 -1.82 -25.27
CA VAL A 438 8.63 -2.26 -25.34
C VAL A 438 8.70 -3.77 -25.51
N VAL A 439 7.94 -4.54 -24.73
CA VAL A 439 7.91 -6.01 -24.83
C VAL A 439 7.45 -6.46 -26.23
N ILE A 440 6.36 -5.87 -26.74
CA ILE A 440 5.82 -6.17 -28.07
C ILE A 440 6.84 -5.79 -29.16
N GLN A 441 7.46 -4.60 -29.06
CA GLN A 441 8.44 -4.14 -30.04
C GLN A 441 9.66 -5.07 -30.08
N VAL A 442 10.24 -5.39 -28.92
CA VAL A 442 11.42 -6.26 -28.83
C VAL A 442 11.08 -7.69 -29.27
N GLY A 443 9.92 -8.22 -28.86
CA GLY A 443 9.45 -9.54 -29.27
C GLY A 443 9.26 -9.63 -30.79
N SER A 444 8.55 -8.66 -31.37
CA SER A 444 8.32 -8.61 -32.82
C SER A 444 9.62 -8.48 -33.61
N PHE A 445 10.55 -7.62 -33.18
CA PHE A 445 11.82 -7.46 -33.86
C PHE A 445 12.69 -8.72 -33.78
N ARG A 446 12.70 -9.42 -32.63
CA ARG A 446 13.44 -10.69 -32.48
C ARG A 446 12.85 -11.84 -33.28
N LEU A 447 11.52 -11.90 -33.42
CA LEU A 447 10.84 -13.02 -34.08
C LEU A 447 10.64 -12.80 -35.59
N THR A 448 10.34 -11.57 -36.01
CA THR A 448 9.95 -11.24 -37.40
C THR A 448 10.93 -10.32 -38.10
N GLY A 449 11.88 -9.71 -37.37
CA GLY A 449 12.76 -8.65 -37.88
C GLY A 449 12.06 -7.32 -38.14
N ARG A 450 10.74 -7.21 -37.88
CA ARG A 450 9.94 -6.01 -38.16
C ARG A 450 9.59 -5.26 -36.89
N ARG A 451 9.51 -3.94 -37.00
CA ARG A 451 9.06 -3.04 -35.92
C ARG A 451 7.53 -2.92 -35.95
N VAL A 452 6.89 -2.87 -34.79
CA VAL A 452 5.43 -2.63 -34.66
C VAL A 452 5.15 -1.14 -34.53
N PHE A 453 5.86 -0.48 -33.60
CA PHE A 453 5.84 0.95 -33.40
C PHE A 453 7.04 1.59 -34.11
N ARG A 454 6.93 2.87 -34.47
CA ARG A 454 8.06 3.66 -35.03
C ARG A 454 9.27 3.62 -34.09
N MET A 455 9.00 3.76 -32.80
CA MET A 455 9.93 3.60 -31.70
C MET A 455 9.17 3.12 -30.46
N ALA A 456 9.83 2.37 -29.59
CA ALA A 456 9.31 2.05 -28.25
C ALA A 456 10.22 2.72 -27.22
N PRO A 457 9.67 3.24 -26.09
CA PRO A 457 8.27 3.16 -25.64
C PRO A 457 7.27 4.03 -26.43
N LEU A 458 5.97 4.00 -26.09
CA LEU A 458 4.88 4.64 -26.85
C LEU A 458 5.03 6.15 -26.97
N HIS A 459 5.54 6.84 -25.95
CA HIS A 459 5.68 8.29 -26.03
C HIS A 459 6.57 8.71 -27.21
N HIS A 460 7.68 8.02 -27.46
CA HIS A 460 8.54 8.26 -28.63
C HIS A 460 7.87 7.90 -29.96
N HIS A 461 6.98 6.90 -29.97
CA HIS A 461 6.17 6.62 -31.15
C HIS A 461 5.32 7.84 -31.55
N PHE A 462 4.69 8.49 -30.58
CA PHE A 462 3.87 9.68 -30.82
C PHE A 462 4.69 10.92 -31.18
N GLU A 463 5.88 11.10 -30.60
CA GLU A 463 6.81 12.15 -31.03
C GLU A 463 7.21 11.98 -32.50
N LEU A 464 7.54 10.76 -32.92
CA LEU A 464 7.86 10.45 -34.33
C LEU A 464 6.63 10.52 -35.26
N LEU A 465 5.41 10.57 -34.72
CA LEU A 465 4.20 10.92 -35.48
C LEU A 465 4.01 12.43 -35.64
N GLY A 466 4.88 13.25 -35.05
CA GLY A 466 4.85 14.71 -35.12
C GLY A 466 4.09 15.36 -33.96
N TRP A 467 3.84 14.64 -32.86
CA TRP A 467 3.24 15.26 -31.68
C TRP A 467 4.32 15.98 -30.86
N ASN A 468 4.05 17.23 -30.48
CA ASN A 468 4.91 17.96 -29.54
C ASN A 468 4.99 17.23 -28.20
N GLU A 469 6.16 17.26 -27.57
CA GLU A 469 6.42 16.63 -26.27
C GLU A 469 5.37 16.98 -25.21
N THR A 470 5.09 18.28 -25.00
CA THR A 470 4.08 18.72 -24.02
C THR A 470 2.69 18.14 -24.31
N LYS A 471 2.35 17.97 -25.60
CA LYS A 471 1.07 17.37 -26.02
C LYS A 471 1.03 15.88 -25.70
N VAL A 472 2.14 15.15 -25.87
CA VAL A 472 2.25 13.74 -25.46
C VAL A 472 2.08 13.63 -23.94
N THR A 473 2.84 14.42 -23.17
CA THR A 473 2.80 14.44 -21.71
C THR A 473 1.39 14.66 -21.18
N ILE A 474 0.71 15.74 -21.61
CA ILE A 474 -0.64 16.06 -21.13
C ILE A 474 -1.65 14.98 -21.51
N ARG A 475 -1.58 14.43 -22.73
CA ARG A 475 -2.49 13.34 -23.15
C ARG A 475 -2.28 12.07 -22.34
N PHE A 476 -1.03 11.75 -22.02
CA PHE A 476 -0.72 10.58 -21.21
C PHE A 476 -1.14 10.77 -19.76
N TRP A 477 -1.09 12.00 -19.23
CA TRP A 477 -1.70 12.32 -17.93
C TRP A 477 -3.22 12.14 -17.95
N ILE A 478 -3.91 12.58 -19.01
CA ILE A 478 -5.36 12.33 -19.16
C ILE A 478 -5.64 10.83 -19.13
N ILE A 479 -4.87 10.03 -19.86
CA ILE A 479 -5.01 8.57 -19.87
C ILE A 479 -4.75 7.98 -18.47
N ALA A 480 -3.71 8.43 -17.77
CA ALA A 480 -3.43 8.01 -16.39
C ALA A 480 -4.57 8.37 -15.42
N ILE A 481 -5.19 9.55 -15.56
CA ILE A 481 -6.35 9.96 -14.76
C ILE A 481 -7.54 9.05 -15.04
N LEU A 482 -7.82 8.74 -16.31
CA LEU A 482 -8.91 7.84 -16.67
C LEU A 482 -8.70 6.43 -16.08
N PHE A 483 -7.48 5.91 -16.14
CA PHE A 483 -7.09 4.65 -15.51
C PHE A 483 -7.28 4.68 -13.99
N ALA A 484 -6.84 5.75 -13.33
CA ALA A 484 -7.04 5.96 -11.89
C ALA A 484 -8.52 6.01 -11.52
N LEU A 485 -9.35 6.77 -12.24
CA LEU A 485 -10.79 6.86 -11.99
C LEU A 485 -11.49 5.50 -12.22
N MET A 486 -11.14 4.81 -13.30
CA MET A 486 -11.66 3.47 -13.60
C MET A 486 -11.28 2.48 -12.48
N SER A 487 -10.07 2.57 -11.92
CA SER A 487 -9.66 1.73 -10.80
C SER A 487 -10.43 1.97 -9.50
N LEU A 488 -10.85 3.21 -9.24
CA LEU A 488 -11.70 3.51 -8.09
C LEU A 488 -13.13 3.01 -8.32
N ALA A 489 -13.63 3.10 -9.55
CA ALA A 489 -14.96 2.60 -9.89
C ALA A 489 -15.06 1.06 -9.75
N THR A 490 -13.99 0.34 -10.09
CA THR A 490 -13.96 -1.13 -9.98
C THR A 490 -13.89 -1.65 -8.54
N LEU A 491 -13.55 -0.82 -7.55
CA LEU A 491 -13.62 -1.20 -6.13
C LEU A 491 -15.03 -1.61 -5.72
N LYS A 492 -16.07 -0.99 -6.29
CA LYS A 492 -17.48 -1.28 -5.99
C LYS A 492 -18.01 -2.52 -6.72
N LEU A 493 -17.36 -2.90 -7.82
CA LEU A 493 -17.70 -4.09 -8.58
C LEU A 493 -17.12 -5.37 -7.97
N ARG A 494 -16.43 -5.23 -6.82
CA ARG A 494 -15.82 -6.36 -6.17
C ARG A 494 -16.82 -7.15 -5.36
#